data_AF-A0A633DPF6-F1
#
_entry.id   AF-A0A633DPF6-F1
#
_cell.length_a   1.000
_cell.length_b   1.000
_cell.length_c   1.000
_cell.angle_alpha   90.00
_cell.angle_beta   90.00
_cell.angle_gamma   90.00
#
_symmetry.space_group_name_H-M   'P 1'
#
loop_
_entity.id
_entity.type
_entity.pdbx_description
1 polymer ?
#
loop_
_entity_poly.entity_id
_entity_poly.type
_entity_poly.pdbx_seq_one_letter_code
_entity_poly.pdbx_strand_id
1 'polypeptide(L)'
;MSGMKNVVVNNFLLISVIILSWIGGIAGHQYIHSLISHNVIINSLILFIFIACTIWIFIDRAILLMVVNQVKSLAHQDVISKNDIYLRKIFGKNFSSIIYEDGKYDLNIYMNWKKSIESKSQILEYVSGTLIGLGLLGTFIGLMKTLANVFNVISQDVQGKELISSLSEPLSGMSVAFSASLLGLGTSLITGFIAILVSKINSEYLKEIENWLYTKSKKEEPEVTNYTY
;
A
#
# COMPACT_ATOMS: atom_id res chain seq x y z
N MET A 1 -25.14 -10.10 -5.75
CA MET A 1 -23.78 -9.62 -5.41
C MET A 1 -23.55 -9.56 -3.90
N SER A 2 -23.62 -10.70 -3.20
CA SER A 2 -23.31 -10.76 -1.76
C SER A 2 -21.82 -10.44 -1.49
N GLY A 3 -20.93 -10.83 -2.42
CA GLY A 3 -19.49 -10.57 -2.36
C GLY A 3 -19.12 -9.09 -2.32
N MET A 4 -19.86 -8.21 -3.01
CA MET A 4 -19.62 -6.76 -2.95
C MET A 4 -19.88 -6.14 -1.57
N LYS A 5 -20.65 -6.78 -0.68
CA LYS A 5 -20.79 -6.31 0.70
C LYS A 5 -19.49 -6.52 1.48
N ASN A 6 -18.85 -7.67 1.30
CA ASN A 6 -17.58 -8.00 1.95
C ASN A 6 -16.46 -7.04 1.51
N VAL A 7 -16.39 -6.70 0.22
CA VAL A 7 -15.44 -5.70 -0.29
C VAL A 7 -15.60 -4.36 0.41
N VAL A 8 -16.84 -3.87 0.60
CA VAL A 8 -17.11 -2.60 1.29
C VAL A 8 -16.72 -2.66 2.77
N VAL A 9 -17.10 -3.74 3.47
CA VAL A 9 -16.79 -3.92 4.90
C VAL A 9 -15.27 -4.01 5.12
N ASN A 10 -14.59 -4.85 4.35
CA ASN A 10 -13.14 -5.01 4.44
C ASN A 10 -12.40 -3.71 4.10
N ASN A 11 -12.91 -2.93 3.14
CA ASN A 11 -12.36 -1.62 2.80
C ASN A 11 -12.55 -0.59 3.94
N PHE A 12 -13.70 -0.61 4.62
CA PHE A 12 -13.92 0.25 5.79
C PHE A 12 -12.98 -0.11 6.95
N LEU A 13 -12.79 -1.41 7.22
CA LEU A 13 -11.82 -1.89 8.21
C LEU A 13 -10.39 -1.42 7.87
N LEU A 14 -9.97 -1.54 6.61
CA LEU A 14 -8.66 -1.07 6.18
C LEU A 14 -8.50 0.45 6.37
N ILE A 15 -9.49 1.26 6.00
CA ILE A 15 -9.44 2.71 6.22
C ILE A 15 -9.32 3.02 7.73
N SER A 16 -10.02 2.25 8.57
CA SER A 16 -9.96 2.41 10.02
C SER A 16 -8.56 2.11 10.55
N VAL A 17 -7.89 1.07 10.03
CA VAL A 17 -6.48 0.75 10.35
C VAL A 17 -5.54 1.90 9.98
N ILE A 18 -5.71 2.50 8.79
CA ILE A 18 -4.90 3.66 8.37
C ILE A 18 -5.11 4.83 9.33
N ILE A 19 -6.37 5.16 9.66
CA ILE A 19 -6.69 6.26 10.57
C ILE A 19 -6.09 6.01 11.97
N LEU A 20 -6.22 4.80 12.50
CA LEU A 20 -5.63 4.43 13.79
C LEU A 20 -4.10 4.56 13.78
N SER A 21 -3.45 4.17 12.68
CA SER A 21 -2.01 4.36 12.53
C SER A 21 -1.61 5.84 12.57
N TRP A 22 -2.37 6.72 11.92
CA TRP A 22 -2.12 8.15 11.95
C TRP A 22 -2.36 8.75 13.34
N ILE A 23 -3.44 8.36 14.03
CA ILE A 23 -3.72 8.77 15.40
C ILE A 23 -2.57 8.35 16.33
N GLY A 24 -2.10 7.11 16.22
CA GLY A 24 -0.94 6.63 16.98
C GLY A 24 0.32 7.46 16.72
N GLY A 25 0.59 7.82 15.47
CA GLY A 25 1.69 8.71 15.10
C GLY A 25 1.58 10.11 15.73
N ILE A 26 0.39 10.71 15.69
CA ILE A 26 0.14 12.04 16.28
C ILE A 26 0.28 12.00 17.81
N ALA A 27 -0.28 10.98 18.45
CA ALA A 27 -0.15 10.79 19.89
C ALA A 27 1.32 10.61 20.31
N GLY A 28 2.11 9.90 19.49
CA GLY A 28 3.53 9.67 19.69
C GLY A 28 4.46 10.78 19.19
N HIS A 29 3.97 11.97 18.83
CA HIS A 29 4.79 12.99 18.15
C HIS A 29 6.07 13.36 18.89
N GLN A 30 6.07 13.36 20.24
CA GLN A 30 7.26 13.67 21.04
C GLN A 30 8.36 12.63 20.84
N TYR A 31 7.99 11.35 20.81
CA TYR A 31 8.92 10.26 20.52
C TYR A 31 9.43 10.36 19.08
N ILE A 32 8.53 10.58 18.12
CA ILE A 32 8.90 10.70 16.69
C ILE A 32 9.86 11.88 16.46
N HIS A 33 9.62 13.03 17.10
CA HIS A 33 10.50 14.19 16.98
C HIS A 33 11.93 13.90 17.49
N SER A 34 12.04 13.19 18.62
CA SER A 34 13.33 12.74 19.16
C SER A 34 14.06 11.77 18.21
N LEU A 35 13.31 10.90 17.50
CA LEU A 35 13.88 10.03 16.48
C LEU A 35 14.44 10.84 15.29
N ILE A 36 13.71 11.84 14.79
CA ILE A 36 14.10 12.62 13.62
C ILE A 36 15.38 13.44 13.87
N SER A 37 15.52 14.06 15.05
CA SER A 37 16.56 15.07 15.30
C SER A 37 18.00 14.56 15.17
N HIS A 38 18.22 13.26 15.16
CA HIS A 38 19.57 12.69 15.17
C HIS A 38 20.08 12.21 13.81
N ASN A 39 19.19 11.61 13.00
CA ASN A 39 19.47 11.26 11.61
C ASN A 39 18.35 11.82 10.75
N VAL A 40 18.35 13.16 10.66
CA VAL A 40 17.28 13.95 10.03
C VAL A 40 17.00 13.45 8.62
N ILE A 41 18.04 13.14 7.83
CA ILE A 41 17.88 12.76 6.44
C ILE A 41 17.13 11.42 6.32
N ILE A 42 17.63 10.36 6.97
CA ILE A 42 17.06 9.02 6.80
C ILE A 42 15.70 8.90 7.48
N ASN A 43 15.57 9.41 8.71
CA ASN A 43 14.32 9.29 9.45
C ASN A 43 13.20 10.13 8.82
N SER A 44 13.52 11.30 8.25
CA SER A 44 12.55 12.08 7.48
C SER A 44 12.16 11.37 6.18
N LEU A 45 13.12 10.72 5.50
CA LEU A 45 12.83 9.96 4.28
C LEU A 45 11.90 8.76 4.56
N ILE A 46 12.15 8.02 5.64
CA ILE A 46 11.29 6.91 6.08
C ILE A 46 9.87 7.41 6.34
N LEU A 47 9.71 8.48 7.12
CA LEU A 47 8.38 9.05 7.41
C LEU A 47 7.70 9.60 6.16
N PHE A 48 8.45 10.27 5.28
CA PHE A 48 7.92 10.79 4.03
C PHE A 48 7.34 9.68 3.16
N ILE A 49 8.09 8.60 2.95
CA ILE A 49 7.65 7.44 2.16
C ILE A 49 6.42 6.80 2.81
N PHE A 50 6.44 6.61 4.13
CA PHE A 50 5.32 6.03 4.87
C PHE A 50 4.04 6.88 4.74
N ILE A 51 4.15 8.20 4.93
CA ILE A 51 3.02 9.14 4.80
C ILE A 51 2.48 9.16 3.36
N ALA A 52 3.37 9.30 2.37
CA ALA A 52 2.98 9.30 0.96
C ALA A 52 2.27 8.00 0.57
N CYS A 53 2.80 6.86 1.03
CA CYS A 53 2.21 5.54 0.81
C CYS A 53 0.81 5.43 1.42
N THR A 54 0.66 5.81 2.69
CA THR A 54 -0.64 5.72 3.38
C THR A 54 -1.69 6.68 2.79
N ILE A 55 -1.29 7.87 2.33
CA ILE A 55 -2.17 8.80 1.59
C ILE A 55 -2.59 8.17 0.25
N TRP A 56 -1.65 7.62 -0.51
CA TRP A 56 -1.94 7.00 -1.79
C TRP A 56 -2.95 5.85 -1.63
N ILE A 57 -2.77 4.99 -0.63
CA ILE A 57 -3.71 3.91 -0.32
C ILE A 57 -5.07 4.50 0.08
N PHE A 58 -5.11 5.51 0.95
CA PHE A 58 -6.37 6.11 1.37
C PHE A 58 -7.20 6.61 0.17
N ILE A 59 -6.56 7.30 -0.76
CA ILE A 59 -7.19 7.78 -2.00
C ILE A 59 -7.68 6.59 -2.84
N ASP A 60 -6.83 5.58 -3.04
CA ASP A 60 -7.18 4.39 -3.81
C ASP A 60 -8.41 3.65 -3.24
N ARG A 61 -8.49 3.53 -1.91
CA ARG A 61 -9.60 2.88 -1.20
C ARG A 61 -10.87 3.72 -1.24
N ALA A 62 -10.76 5.05 -1.21
CA ALA A 62 -11.89 5.94 -1.41
C ALA A 62 -12.47 5.81 -2.83
N ILE A 63 -11.60 5.76 -3.85
CA ILE A 63 -12.01 5.54 -5.24
C ILE A 63 -12.67 4.16 -5.39
N LEU A 64 -12.10 3.10 -4.80
CA LEU A 64 -12.69 1.76 -4.87
C LEU A 64 -14.13 1.72 -4.32
N LEU A 65 -14.42 2.40 -3.20
CA LEU A 65 -15.78 2.48 -2.67
C LEU A 65 -16.75 3.16 -3.64
N MET A 66 -16.32 4.25 -4.27
CA MET A 66 -17.12 4.95 -5.28
C MET A 66 -17.42 4.03 -6.47
N VAL A 67 -16.42 3.25 -6.93
CA VAL A 67 -16.57 2.31 -8.04
C VAL A 67 -17.51 1.16 -7.67
N VAL A 68 -17.33 0.53 -6.51
CA VAL A 68 -18.19 -0.58 -6.05
C VAL A 68 -19.66 -0.17 -5.96
N ASN A 69 -19.94 1.05 -5.48
CA ASN A 69 -21.31 1.56 -5.44
C ASN A 69 -21.92 1.74 -6.84
N GLN A 70 -21.13 2.12 -7.84
CA GLN A 70 -21.58 2.24 -9.23
C GLN A 70 -21.81 0.88 -9.90
N VAL A 71 -20.96 -0.11 -9.64
CA VAL A 71 -21.16 -1.47 -10.18
C VAL A 71 -22.47 -2.07 -9.67
N LYS A 72 -22.83 -1.86 -8.40
CA LYS A 72 -24.11 -2.32 -7.84
C LYS A 72 -25.32 -1.75 -8.59
N SER A 73 -25.26 -0.48 -9.02
CA SER A 73 -26.34 0.10 -9.84
C SER A 73 -26.40 -0.49 -11.24
N LEU A 74 -25.26 -0.84 -11.85
CA LEU A 74 -25.21 -1.46 -13.18
C LEU A 74 -25.68 -2.91 -13.19
N ALA A 75 -25.46 -3.66 -12.11
CA ALA A 75 -25.85 -5.06 -12.03
C ALA A 75 -27.37 -5.30 -12.18
N HIS A 76 -28.19 -4.25 -12.04
CA HIS A 76 -29.65 -4.31 -12.21
C HIS A 76 -30.11 -3.95 -13.63
N GLN A 77 -29.23 -3.45 -14.49
CA GLN A 77 -29.56 -3.14 -15.89
C GLN A 77 -29.33 -4.38 -16.75
N ASP A 78 -30.29 -4.77 -17.59
CA ASP A 78 -30.17 -5.95 -18.45
C ASP A 78 -29.24 -5.72 -19.66
N VAL A 79 -29.29 -4.54 -20.28
CA VAL A 79 -28.50 -4.19 -21.47
C VAL A 79 -27.36 -3.24 -21.09
N ILE A 80 -26.11 -3.65 -21.36
CA ILE A 80 -24.92 -2.83 -21.14
C ILE A 80 -24.71 -1.94 -22.37
N SER A 81 -24.77 -0.62 -22.23
CA SER A 81 -24.56 0.32 -23.34
C SER A 81 -23.06 0.50 -23.66
N LYS A 82 -22.71 0.59 -24.94
CA LYS A 82 -21.32 0.81 -25.43
C LYS A 82 -20.71 2.15 -24.97
N ASN A 83 -21.56 3.11 -24.60
CA ASN A 83 -21.19 4.42 -24.06
C ASN A 83 -21.36 4.52 -22.54
N ASP A 84 -21.43 3.39 -21.85
CA ASP A 84 -21.64 3.38 -20.41
C ASP A 84 -20.46 4.03 -19.67
N ILE A 85 -20.72 5.24 -19.17
CA ILE A 85 -19.81 6.06 -18.38
C ILE A 85 -19.26 5.29 -17.17
N TYR A 86 -20.03 4.34 -16.64
CA TYR A 86 -19.68 3.59 -15.45
C TYR A 86 -18.62 2.53 -15.73
N LEU A 87 -18.64 1.87 -16.88
CA LEU A 87 -17.57 0.94 -17.25
C LEU A 87 -16.24 1.65 -17.51
N ARG A 88 -16.30 2.85 -18.08
CA ARG A 88 -15.13 3.74 -18.21
C ARG A 88 -14.57 4.19 -16.85
N LYS A 89 -15.40 4.23 -15.80
CA LYS A 89 -14.95 4.48 -14.42
C LYS A 89 -14.38 3.23 -13.73
N ILE A 90 -14.89 2.04 -14.04
CA ILE A 90 -14.42 0.76 -13.47
C ILE A 90 -13.06 0.35 -14.06
N PHE A 91 -12.93 0.48 -15.38
CA PHE A 91 -11.78 -0.03 -16.13
C PHE A 91 -10.87 1.07 -16.69
N GLY A 92 -11.25 2.34 -16.50
CA GLY A 92 -10.45 3.51 -16.87
C GLY A 92 -10.62 3.96 -18.33
N LYS A 93 -9.76 4.90 -18.74
CA LYS A 93 -9.85 5.57 -20.05
C LYS A 93 -9.68 4.64 -21.26
N ASN A 94 -9.03 3.48 -21.06
CA ASN A 94 -8.77 2.48 -22.11
C ASN A 94 -9.88 1.42 -22.24
N PHE A 95 -11.00 1.57 -21.54
CA PHE A 95 -12.10 0.60 -21.56
C PHE A 95 -12.98 0.68 -22.83
N SER A 96 -12.98 1.78 -23.57
CA SER A 96 -13.92 1.96 -24.71
C SER A 96 -13.74 0.94 -25.85
N SER A 97 -12.72 0.09 -25.79
CA SER A 97 -12.48 -1.04 -26.70
C SER A 97 -12.81 -2.42 -26.12
N ILE A 98 -13.31 -2.53 -24.88
CA ILE A 98 -13.55 -3.81 -24.20
C ILE A 98 -14.86 -4.49 -24.62
N ILE A 99 -15.87 -3.73 -25.07
CA ILE A 99 -17.17 -4.29 -25.46
C ILE A 99 -17.31 -4.26 -26.98
N TYR A 100 -17.05 -5.41 -27.59
CA TYR A 100 -17.46 -5.72 -28.96
C TYR A 100 -18.92 -6.16 -29.03
N GLU A 101 -19.47 -6.08 -30.23
CA GLU A 101 -20.88 -6.26 -30.65
C GLU A 101 -21.51 -7.64 -30.37
N ASP A 102 -20.86 -8.53 -29.62
CA ASP A 102 -21.17 -9.97 -29.57
C ASP A 102 -20.90 -10.61 -28.17
N GLY A 103 -20.96 -9.84 -27.08
CA GLY A 103 -20.83 -10.37 -25.72
C GLY A 103 -19.45 -10.86 -25.27
N LYS A 104 -18.45 -10.73 -26.14
CA LYS A 104 -17.06 -11.14 -25.91
C LYS A 104 -16.22 -9.94 -25.48
N TYR A 105 -15.61 -10.05 -24.31
CA TYR A 105 -14.66 -9.07 -23.78
C TYR A 105 -13.25 -9.33 -24.31
N ASP A 106 -12.49 -8.27 -24.61
CA ASP A 106 -11.07 -8.43 -24.94
C ASP A 106 -10.28 -8.93 -23.73
N LEU A 107 -9.91 -10.22 -23.76
CA LEU A 107 -9.16 -10.91 -22.72
C LEU A 107 -7.85 -10.19 -22.40
N ASN A 108 -7.17 -9.59 -23.38
CA ASN A 108 -5.91 -8.90 -23.15
C ASN A 108 -6.11 -7.64 -22.30
N ILE A 109 -7.18 -6.88 -22.55
CA ILE A 109 -7.45 -5.65 -21.80
C ILE A 109 -7.93 -5.99 -20.38
N TYR A 110 -8.76 -7.03 -20.22
CA TYR A 110 -9.15 -7.54 -18.91
C TYR A 110 -7.93 -7.98 -18.10
N MET A 111 -7.02 -8.76 -18.70
CA MET A 111 -5.80 -9.21 -18.04
C MET A 111 -4.89 -8.05 -17.64
N ASN A 112 -4.74 -7.05 -18.50
CA ASN A 112 -3.96 -5.85 -18.19
C ASN A 112 -4.58 -5.05 -17.02
N TRP A 113 -5.91 -4.91 -17.00
CA TRP A 113 -6.62 -4.26 -15.90
C TRP A 113 -6.50 -5.04 -14.59
N LYS A 114 -6.71 -6.36 -14.62
CA LYS A 114 -6.55 -7.26 -13.48
C LYS A 114 -5.14 -7.13 -12.89
N LYS A 115 -4.12 -7.18 -13.74
CA LYS A 115 -2.72 -6.98 -13.35
C LYS A 115 -2.49 -5.61 -12.70
N SER A 116 -3.12 -4.54 -13.20
CA SER A 116 -3.02 -3.21 -12.58
C SER A 116 -3.59 -3.20 -11.16
N ILE A 117 -4.72 -3.87 -10.91
CA ILE A 117 -5.30 -3.99 -9.56
C ILE A 117 -4.41 -4.79 -8.63
N GLU A 118 -3.87 -5.93 -9.08
CA GLU A 118 -2.96 -6.79 -8.29
C GLU A 118 -1.61 -6.11 -8.00
N SER A 119 -1.10 -5.31 -8.94
CA SER A 119 0.19 -4.61 -8.77
C SER A 119 0.22 -3.66 -7.58
N LYS A 120 -0.95 -3.17 -7.12
CA LYS A 120 -1.03 -2.23 -5.99
C LYS A 120 -0.51 -2.84 -4.70
N SER A 121 -0.86 -4.09 -4.37
CA SER A 121 -0.34 -4.75 -3.17
C SER A 121 1.14 -5.10 -3.30
N GLN A 122 1.60 -5.45 -4.50
CA GLN A 122 3.04 -5.70 -4.77
C GLN A 122 3.88 -4.44 -4.54
N ILE A 123 3.38 -3.27 -4.94
CA ILE A 123 4.03 -1.99 -4.65
C ILE A 123 4.14 -1.77 -3.14
N LEU A 124 3.09 -2.09 -2.37
CA LEU A 124 3.12 -1.96 -0.91
C LEU A 124 4.11 -2.91 -0.24
N GLU A 125 4.22 -4.14 -0.73
CA GLU A 125 5.24 -5.09 -0.26
C GLU A 125 6.66 -4.58 -0.54
N TYR A 126 6.88 -4.00 -1.73
CA TYR A 126 8.16 -3.38 -2.06
C TYR A 126 8.46 -2.16 -1.18
N VAL A 127 7.47 -1.30 -0.94
CA VAL A 127 7.62 -0.14 -0.04
C VAL A 127 7.93 -0.62 1.39
N SER A 128 7.26 -1.66 1.88
CA SER A 128 7.57 -2.27 3.17
C SER A 128 9.03 -2.74 3.25
N GLY A 129 9.51 -3.48 2.26
CA GLY A 129 10.91 -3.90 2.17
C GLY A 129 11.88 -2.71 2.10
N THR A 130 11.51 -1.66 1.39
CA THR A 130 12.30 -0.41 1.30
C THR A 130 12.40 0.29 2.65
N LEU A 131 11.32 0.36 3.43
CA LEU A 131 11.32 0.95 4.77
C LEU A 131 12.25 0.17 5.73
N ILE A 132 12.27 -1.16 5.63
CA ILE A 132 13.23 -2.01 6.36
C ILE A 132 14.66 -1.67 5.93
N GLY A 133 14.92 -1.66 4.63
CA GLY A 133 16.24 -1.35 4.07
C GLY A 133 16.75 0.03 4.49
N LEU A 134 15.88 1.05 4.48
CA LEU A 134 16.21 2.39 4.94
C LEU A 134 16.51 2.44 6.44
N GLY A 135 15.78 1.69 7.27
CA GLY A 135 16.08 1.58 8.71
C GLY A 135 17.44 0.94 8.99
N LEU A 136 17.77 -0.12 8.25
CA LEU A 136 19.09 -0.78 8.32
C LEU A 136 20.21 0.16 7.86
N LEU A 137 20.00 0.88 6.74
CA LEU A 137 20.93 1.87 6.22
C LEU A 137 21.14 3.02 7.23
N GLY A 138 20.08 3.46 7.91
CA GLY A 138 20.14 4.44 9.00
C GLY A 138 21.04 4.00 10.14
N THR A 139 20.93 2.73 10.54
CA THR A 139 21.78 2.15 11.59
C THR A 139 23.22 2.07 11.13
N PHE A 140 23.45 1.61 9.91
CA PHE A 140 24.80 1.49 9.33
C PHE A 140 25.52 2.85 9.32
N ILE A 141 24.87 3.91 8.83
CA ILE A 141 25.45 5.26 8.81
C ILE A 141 25.68 5.79 10.22
N GLY A 142 24.73 5.55 11.15
CA GLY A 142 24.88 5.97 12.54
C GLY A 142 26.08 5.30 13.23
N LEU A 143 26.25 4.00 13.05
CA LEU A 143 27.39 3.25 13.58
C LEU A 143 28.72 3.71 12.97
N MET A 144 28.77 4.01 11.66
CA MET A 144 29.96 4.58 11.03
C MET A 144 30.35 5.93 11.64
N LYS A 145 29.37 6.79 11.94
CA LYS A 145 29.62 8.08 12.61
C LYS A 145 30.14 7.89 14.03
N THR A 146 29.56 6.96 14.80
CA THR A 146 30.06 6.60 16.12
C THR A 146 31.50 6.09 16.06
N LEU A 147 31.83 5.23 15.09
CA LEU A 147 33.17 4.69 14.92
C LEU A 147 34.19 5.79 14.63
N ALA A 148 33.87 6.72 13.73
CA ALA A 148 34.74 7.87 13.43
C ALA A 148 34.99 8.75 14.67
N ASN A 149 33.96 8.99 15.48
CA ASN A 149 34.10 9.75 16.73
C ASN A 149 35.00 9.03 17.73
N VAL A 150 34.88 7.70 17.87
CA VAL A 150 35.76 6.89 18.72
C VAL A 150 37.21 6.98 18.24
N PHE A 151 37.46 6.87 16.94
CA PHE A 151 38.81 7.04 16.37
C PHE A 151 39.41 8.42 16.71
N ASN A 152 38.61 9.49 16.65
CA ASN A 152 39.06 10.83 17.00
C ASN A 152 39.45 10.94 18.48
N VAL A 153 38.66 10.35 19.38
CA VAL A 153 38.93 10.34 20.83
C VAL A 153 40.20 9.55 21.15
N ILE A 154 40.41 8.40 20.52
CA ILE A 154 41.62 7.57 20.71
C ILE A 154 42.86 8.26 20.14
N SER A 155 42.71 9.05 19.08
CA SER A 155 43.81 9.80 18.47
C SER A 155 44.24 11.00 19.31
N GLN A 156 43.42 11.42 20.27
CA GLN A 156 43.77 12.43 21.26
C GLN A 156 44.43 11.71 22.46
N ASP A 157 45.55 12.22 22.98
CA ASP A 157 46.31 11.65 24.10
C ASP A 157 45.58 11.88 25.46
N VAL A 158 44.31 11.49 25.52
CA VAL A 158 43.40 11.70 26.65
C VAL A 158 43.56 10.54 27.63
N GLN A 159 43.83 10.83 28.91
CA GLN A 159 44.14 9.81 29.91
C GLN A 159 43.11 9.75 31.06
N GLY A 160 42.99 8.57 31.67
CA GLY A 160 42.23 8.38 32.91
C GLY A 160 40.73 8.64 32.77
N LYS A 161 40.15 9.46 33.65
CA LYS A 161 38.71 9.75 33.68
C LYS A 161 38.22 10.50 32.44
N GLU A 162 39.07 11.31 31.81
CA GLU A 162 38.70 12.07 30.62
C GLU A 162 38.49 11.18 29.40
N LEU A 163 39.19 10.04 29.31
CA LEU A 163 38.99 9.06 28.25
C LEU A 163 37.62 8.38 28.40
N ILE A 164 37.22 8.03 29.63
CA ILE A 164 35.93 7.41 29.92
C ILE A 164 34.79 8.38 29.56
N SER A 165 34.89 9.66 29.92
CA SER A 165 33.89 10.66 29.53
C SER A 165 33.84 10.87 28.02
N SER A 166 35.01 10.89 27.35
CA SER A 166 35.10 11.12 25.90
C SER A 166 34.57 9.95 25.07
N LEU A 167 34.59 8.73 25.60
CA LEU A 167 34.01 7.55 24.94
C LEU A 167 32.51 7.36 25.22
N SER A 168 31.99 7.97 26.29
CA SER A 168 30.57 7.88 26.66
C SER A 168 29.64 8.53 25.61
N GLU A 169 30.05 9.67 25.07
CA GLU A 169 29.27 10.41 24.06
C GLU A 169 29.09 9.62 22.74
N PRO A 170 30.16 9.06 22.12
CA PRO A 170 30.02 8.16 20.97
C PRO A 170 29.16 6.92 21.26
N LEU A 171 29.30 6.33 22.45
CA LEU A 171 28.52 5.16 22.87
C LEU A 171 27.02 5.48 22.99
N SER A 172 26.68 6.64 23.52
CA SER A 172 25.30 7.14 23.56
C SER A 172 24.70 7.29 22.15
N GLY A 173 25.51 7.74 21.18
CA GLY A 173 25.12 7.86 19.77
C GLY A 173 24.71 6.56 19.07
N MET A 174 25.06 5.39 19.63
CA MET A 174 24.62 4.09 19.11
C MET A 174 23.12 3.85 19.31
N SER A 175 22.56 4.22 20.47
CA SER A 175 21.13 4.05 20.78
C SER A 175 20.24 4.82 19.80
N VAL A 176 20.76 5.97 19.36
CA VAL A 176 20.18 6.86 18.38
C VAL A 176 20.23 6.26 16.97
N ALA A 177 21.34 5.63 16.57
CA ALA A 177 21.46 4.95 15.28
C ALA A 177 20.45 3.79 15.17
N PHE A 178 20.26 3.05 16.26
CA PHE A 178 19.30 1.94 16.34
C PHE A 178 17.84 2.40 16.21
N SER A 179 17.56 3.64 16.63
CA SER A 179 16.22 4.23 16.59
C SER A 179 15.67 4.40 15.16
N ALA A 180 16.55 4.61 14.16
CA ALA A 180 16.20 4.61 12.74
C ALA A 180 15.70 3.24 12.25
N SER A 181 16.32 2.15 12.75
CA SER A 181 15.86 0.79 12.47
C SER A 181 14.49 0.52 13.08
N LEU A 182 14.26 0.96 14.32
CA LEU A 182 12.96 0.80 14.97
C LEU A 182 11.85 1.52 14.20
N LEU A 183 12.13 2.73 13.70
CA LEU A 183 11.20 3.49 12.87
C LEU A 183 10.93 2.79 11.53
N GLY A 184 11.99 2.30 10.86
CA GLY A 184 11.87 1.55 9.60
C GLY A 184 11.07 0.25 9.76
N LEU A 185 11.36 -0.53 10.81
CA LEU A 185 10.62 -1.75 11.16
C LEU A 185 9.17 -1.47 11.55
N GLY A 186 8.93 -0.46 12.39
CA GLY A 186 7.58 -0.11 12.82
C GLY A 186 6.69 0.29 11.64
N THR A 187 7.21 1.17 10.78
CA THR A 187 6.49 1.62 9.58
C THR A 187 6.35 0.52 8.53
N SER A 188 7.33 -0.39 8.39
CA SER A 188 7.23 -1.52 7.47
C SER A 188 6.20 -2.56 7.92
N LEU A 189 6.08 -2.82 9.22
CA LEU A 189 5.08 -3.75 9.76
C LEU A 189 3.66 -3.24 9.48
N ILE A 190 3.41 -1.94 9.72
CA ILE A 190 2.11 -1.32 9.41
C ILE A 190 1.85 -1.39 7.90
N THR A 191 2.83 -1.01 7.07
CA THR A 191 2.70 -1.01 5.61
C THR A 191 2.48 -2.42 5.05
N GLY A 192 3.22 -3.42 5.55
CA GLY A 192 3.08 -4.82 5.15
C GLY A 192 1.73 -5.40 5.57
N PHE A 193 1.23 -5.05 6.76
CA PHE A 193 -0.12 -5.44 7.17
C PHE A 193 -1.19 -4.83 6.25
N ILE A 194 -1.06 -3.55 5.91
CA ILE A 194 -1.95 -2.90 4.93
C ILE A 194 -1.86 -3.60 3.56
N ALA A 195 -0.66 -4.00 3.11
CA ALA A 195 -0.46 -4.70 1.85
C ALA A 195 -1.28 -6.00 1.77
N ILE A 196 -1.26 -6.80 2.84
CA ILE A 196 -2.05 -8.03 2.95
C ILE A 196 -3.55 -7.73 2.87
N LEU A 197 -4.03 -6.71 3.58
CA LEU A 197 -5.44 -6.31 3.54
C LEU A 197 -5.86 -5.82 2.15
N VAL A 198 -5.02 -5.01 1.48
CA VAL A 198 -5.25 -4.57 0.10
C VAL A 198 -5.33 -5.75 -0.86
N SER A 199 -4.39 -6.69 -0.76
CA SER A 199 -4.36 -7.89 -1.61
C SER A 199 -5.64 -8.72 -1.46
N LYS A 200 -6.11 -8.92 -0.23
CA LYS A 200 -7.37 -9.62 0.06
C LYS A 200 -8.57 -8.92 -0.57
N ILE A 201 -8.73 -7.60 -0.34
CA ILE A 201 -9.85 -6.81 -0.86
C ILE A 201 -9.83 -6.80 -2.39
N ASN A 202 -8.65 -6.64 -3.00
CA ASN A 202 -8.49 -6.63 -4.45
C ASN A 202 -8.86 -7.98 -5.06
N SER A 203 -8.48 -9.09 -4.43
CA SER A 203 -8.83 -10.44 -4.86
C SER A 203 -10.35 -10.70 -4.80
N GLU A 204 -11.01 -10.29 -3.70
CA GLU A 204 -12.46 -10.38 -3.57
C GLU A 204 -13.19 -9.51 -4.61
N TYR A 205 -12.70 -8.29 -4.84
CA TYR A 205 -13.25 -7.37 -5.84
C TYR A 205 -13.12 -7.92 -7.26
N LEU A 206 -11.93 -8.41 -7.64
CA LEU A 206 -11.68 -8.99 -8.95
C LEU A 206 -12.57 -10.20 -9.21
N LYS A 207 -12.71 -11.10 -8.22
CA LYS A 207 -13.58 -12.27 -8.31
C LYS A 207 -15.05 -11.89 -8.55
N GLU A 208 -15.53 -10.83 -7.90
CA GLU A 208 -16.91 -10.39 -8.07
C GLU A 208 -17.15 -9.72 -9.43
N ILE A 209 -16.18 -8.95 -9.94
CA ILE A 209 -16.23 -8.41 -11.31
C ILE A 209 -16.19 -9.53 -12.35
N GLU A 210 -15.33 -10.53 -12.16
CA GLU A 210 -15.24 -11.70 -13.03
C GLU A 210 -16.57 -12.48 -13.07
N ASN A 211 -17.19 -12.74 -11.92
CA ASN A 211 -18.51 -13.38 -11.85
C ASN A 211 -19.60 -12.56 -12.56
N TRP A 212 -19.56 -11.23 -12.43
CA TRP A 212 -20.50 -10.33 -13.09
C TRP A 212 -20.35 -10.38 -14.62
N LEU A 213 -19.10 -10.37 -15.12
CA LEU A 213 -18.80 -10.50 -16.55
C LEU A 213 -19.27 -11.84 -17.11
N TYR A 214 -19.02 -12.96 -16.42
CA TYR A 214 -19.49 -14.29 -16.85
C TYR A 214 -21.01 -14.38 -16.90
N THR A 215 -21.71 -13.83 -15.90
CA THR A 215 -23.18 -13.85 -15.86
C THR A 215 -23.78 -13.07 -17.04
N LYS A 216 -23.13 -11.99 -17.45
CA LYS A 216 -23.54 -11.17 -18.59
C LYS A 216 -23.22 -11.84 -19.93
N SER A 217 -22.02 -12.40 -20.08
CA SER A 217 -21.63 -13.14 -21.29
C SER A 217 -22.55 -14.34 -21.54
N LYS A 218 -22.94 -15.10 -20.51
CA LYS A 218 -23.83 -16.26 -20.64
C LYS A 218 -25.27 -15.89 -21.03
N LYS A 219 -25.73 -14.68 -20.73
CA LYS A 219 -27.09 -14.21 -21.10
C LYS A 219 -27.23 -13.92 -22.60
N GLU A 220 -26.13 -13.86 -23.36
CA GLU A 220 -26.12 -13.53 -24.79
C GLU A 220 -26.02 -14.76 -25.72
N GLU A 221 -25.87 -15.98 -25.18
CA GLU A 221 -26.08 -17.21 -25.96
C GLU A 221 -27.60 -17.48 -26.07
N PRO A 222 -28.19 -17.48 -27.28
CA PRO A 222 -29.60 -17.83 -27.42
C PRO A 222 -29.78 -19.30 -26.98
N GLU A 223 -30.78 -19.56 -26.14
CA GLU A 223 -31.34 -20.90 -26.03
C GLU A 223 -31.63 -21.39 -27.45
N VAL A 224 -30.92 -22.42 -27.89
CA VAL A 224 -31.28 -23.13 -29.10
C VAL A 224 -32.66 -23.72 -28.83
N THR A 225 -33.70 -23.01 -29.27
CA THR A 225 -35.05 -23.55 -29.35
C THR A 225 -34.96 -24.78 -30.22
N ASN A 226 -34.98 -25.95 -29.58
CA ASN A 226 -35.23 -27.22 -30.24
C ASN A 226 -36.62 -27.12 -30.86
N TYR A 227 -36.67 -26.69 -32.12
CA TYR A 227 -37.83 -26.90 -32.96
C TYR A 227 -37.88 -28.40 -33.24
N THR A 228 -38.94 -29.00 -32.70
CA THR A 228 -39.42 -30.34 -32.97
C THR A 228 -39.60 -30.57 -34.48
N TYR A 229 -39.14 -31.72 -34.96
CA TYR A 229 -39.81 -32.49 -36.01
C TYR A 229 -39.85 -33.95 -35.57
#